data_AF-A0A2J7ZH86-F1
#
_entry.id   AF-A0A2J7ZH86-F1
#
_cell.length_a   1.000
_cell.length_b   1.000
_cell.length_c   1.000
_cell.angle_alpha   90.00
_cell.angle_beta   90.00
_cell.angle_gamma   90.00
#
_symmetry.space_group_name_H-M   'P 1'
#
loop_
_entity.id
_entity.type
_entity.pdbx_description
1 polymer ?
#
loop_
_entity_poly.entity_id
_entity_poly.type
_entity_poly.pdbx_seq_one_letter_code
_entity_poly.pdbx_strand_id
1 'polypeptide(L)'
;MALKSLASSRHNRCAPFSGRRLPALAARPSARAVQAVQAPAGGLPSSGLASSISQADLRERVAFFNSMSKSKEPFKPRLPEGPVSMYVCGVTVYDYSHIGHARVYVAFDVLYRFLTAACGYDVQYVRNFTDIDDKIIARAQQAGVDPSELTERFIREFEAV
;
A
#
# COMPACT_ATOMS: atom_id res chain seq x y z
N MET A 1 -43.17 -20.60 44.38
CA MET A 1 -41.96 -21.45 44.29
C MET A 1 -41.21 -21.08 43.02
N ALA A 2 -40.04 -20.48 43.22
CA ALA A 2 -38.87 -20.32 42.34
C ALA A 2 -39.01 -19.94 40.84
N LEU A 3 -38.70 -18.66 40.60
CA LEU A 3 -38.00 -18.11 39.43
C LEU A 3 -36.60 -18.72 39.22
N LYS A 4 -36.14 -18.78 37.95
CA LYS A 4 -34.77 -18.60 37.40
C LYS A 4 -34.87 -18.82 35.88
N SER A 5 -34.80 -17.83 34.98
CA SER A 5 -33.68 -16.95 34.61
C SER A 5 -32.37 -17.69 34.30
N LEU A 6 -31.87 -17.51 33.06
CA LEU A 6 -30.48 -17.49 32.54
C LEU A 6 -30.56 -17.89 31.06
N ALA A 7 -30.57 -16.99 30.08
CA ALA A 7 -29.47 -16.13 29.63
C ALA A 7 -28.19 -16.89 29.24
N SER A 8 -27.72 -16.56 28.02
CA SER A 8 -26.32 -16.50 27.60
C SER A 8 -25.74 -17.71 26.86
N SER A 9 -25.10 -17.35 25.74
CA SER A 9 -23.81 -17.90 25.34
C SER A 9 -23.81 -19.28 24.67
N ARG A 10 -23.96 -19.27 23.34
CA ARG A 10 -23.03 -20.06 22.50
C ARG A 10 -21.77 -19.21 22.34
N HIS A 11 -20.96 -19.17 23.39
CA HIS A 11 -19.59 -18.72 23.29
C HIS A 11 -18.90 -19.53 22.18
N ASN A 12 -18.27 -18.79 21.26
CA ASN A 12 -17.11 -19.24 20.51
C ASN A 12 -16.23 -20.05 21.45
N ARG A 13 -16.12 -21.36 21.20
CA ARG A 13 -15.08 -22.17 21.81
C ARG A 13 -13.76 -21.70 21.20
N CYS A 14 -13.16 -20.67 21.78
CA CYS A 14 -11.70 -20.56 21.75
C CYS A 14 -11.18 -21.82 22.44
N ALA A 15 -10.61 -22.74 21.66
CA ALA A 15 -9.88 -23.86 22.21
C ALA A 15 -8.75 -23.32 23.12
N PRO A 16 -8.47 -23.98 24.25
CA PRO A 16 -7.34 -23.58 25.08
C PRO A 16 -6.06 -23.69 24.25
N PHE A 17 -5.20 -22.67 24.35
CA PHE A 17 -3.89 -22.62 23.72
C PHE A 17 -3.00 -23.70 24.36
N SER A 18 -3.20 -24.96 23.96
CA SER A 18 -2.26 -26.04 24.26
C SER A 18 -1.01 -25.75 23.45
N GLY A 19 0.12 -25.54 24.13
CA GLY A 19 1.42 -25.15 23.55
C GLY A 19 2.02 -26.16 22.58
N ARG A 20 1.34 -26.43 21.46
CA ARG A 20 1.94 -27.05 20.29
C ARG A 20 2.79 -26.00 19.61
N ARG A 21 4.11 -26.19 19.65
CA ARG A 21 5.04 -25.50 18.75
C ARG A 21 4.48 -25.64 17.33
N LEU A 22 4.21 -24.50 16.69
CA LEU A 22 3.98 -24.48 15.25
C LEU A 22 5.20 -25.14 14.59
N PRO A 23 5.02 -26.07 13.63
CA PRO A 23 6.14 -26.58 12.87
C PRO A 23 6.80 -25.40 12.16
N ALA A 24 8.13 -25.40 12.12
CA ALA A 24 8.90 -24.42 11.37
C ALA A 24 8.37 -24.36 9.94
N LEU A 25 7.80 -23.22 9.56
CA LEU A 25 7.32 -22.98 8.20
C LEU A 25 8.53 -23.11 7.28
N ALA A 26 8.57 -24.19 6.49
CA ALA A 26 9.61 -24.38 5.50
C ALA A 26 9.68 -23.15 4.60
N ALA A 27 10.87 -22.54 4.52
CA ALA A 27 11.12 -21.38 3.69
C ALA A 27 10.69 -21.69 2.26
N ARG A 28 9.70 -20.95 1.76
CA ARG A 28 9.31 -21.00 0.35
C ARG A 28 10.50 -20.57 -0.50
N PRO A 29 10.77 -21.24 -1.63
CA PRO A 29 11.92 -20.94 -2.45
C PRO A 29 11.85 -19.50 -2.95
N SER A 30 13.02 -18.87 -2.95
CA SER A 30 13.30 -17.47 -3.19
C SER A 30 12.49 -16.86 -4.33
N ALA A 31 12.06 -15.62 -4.09
CA ALA A 31 11.63 -14.66 -5.10
C ALA A 31 12.36 -14.89 -6.43
N ARG A 32 11.58 -15.19 -7.47
CA ARG A 32 12.08 -15.26 -8.84
C ARG A 32 12.59 -13.86 -9.18
N ALA A 33 13.90 -13.71 -9.31
CA ALA A 33 14.52 -12.45 -9.68
C ALA A 33 13.91 -11.95 -10.99
N VAL A 34 13.18 -10.84 -10.92
CA VAL A 34 12.79 -10.09 -12.10
C VAL A 34 14.09 -9.56 -12.68
N GLN A 35 14.54 -10.13 -13.80
CA GLN A 35 15.72 -9.63 -14.50
C GLN A 35 15.51 -8.15 -14.83
N ALA A 36 16.46 -7.33 -14.38
CA ALA A 36 16.53 -5.94 -14.77
C ALA A 36 16.61 -5.86 -16.30
N VAL A 37 15.57 -5.30 -16.92
CA VAL A 37 15.63 -4.88 -18.33
C VAL A 37 16.65 -3.76 -18.39
N GLN A 38 17.81 -4.03 -18.99
CA GLN A 38 18.84 -3.03 -19.22
C GLN A 38 18.33 -2.01 -20.24
N ALA A 39 18.23 -0.75 -19.83
CA ALA A 39 17.95 0.35 -20.74
C ALA A 39 19.12 0.50 -21.74
N PRO A 40 18.85 0.76 -23.03
CA PRO A 40 19.91 0.86 -24.02
C PRO A 40 20.76 2.10 -23.76
N ALA A 41 22.08 1.92 -23.84
CA ALA A 41 23.07 2.99 -23.79
C ALA A 41 23.05 3.78 -25.11
N GLY A 42 22.10 4.70 -25.24
CA GLY A 42 22.01 5.65 -26.35
C GLY A 42 21.85 7.07 -25.81
N GLY A 43 22.94 7.85 -25.85
CA GLY A 43 22.94 9.23 -25.38
C GLY A 43 22.08 10.14 -26.26
N LEU A 44 21.15 10.86 -25.64
CA LEU A 44 20.46 11.99 -26.25
C LEU A 44 21.36 13.24 -26.19
N PRO A 45 21.38 14.08 -27.26
CA PRO A 45 22.24 15.25 -27.31
C PRO A 45 21.74 16.33 -26.34
N SER A 46 22.70 16.91 -25.62
CA SER A 46 22.51 17.96 -24.61
C SER A 46 22.26 19.32 -25.25
N SER A 47 21.01 19.63 -25.58
CA SER A 47 20.58 21.02 -25.77
C SER A 47 20.34 21.66 -24.40
N GLY A 48 21.24 22.58 -24.02
CA GLY A 48 21.34 23.13 -22.68
C GLY A 48 20.08 23.80 -22.15
N LEU A 49 19.65 23.35 -20.97
CA LEU A 49 19.14 24.18 -19.88
C LEU A 49 19.09 23.32 -18.59
N ALA A 50 19.51 23.93 -17.48
CA ALA A 50 19.65 23.38 -16.12
C ALA A 50 20.99 22.69 -15.82
N SER A 51 21.82 23.40 -15.05
CA SER A 51 22.90 22.85 -14.23
C SER A 51 22.48 21.53 -13.57
N SER A 52 23.30 20.50 -13.71
CA SER A 52 23.11 19.16 -13.15
C SER A 52 22.99 19.22 -11.62
N ILE A 53 21.77 19.33 -11.09
CA ILE A 53 21.52 19.19 -9.65
C ILE A 53 21.89 17.76 -9.27
N SER A 54 22.81 17.58 -8.32
CA SER A 54 23.18 16.25 -7.86
C SER A 54 22.05 15.63 -7.03
N GLN A 55 21.99 14.30 -6.94
CA GLN A 55 21.00 13.63 -6.09
C GLN A 55 21.14 14.07 -4.62
N ALA A 56 22.37 14.31 -4.14
CA ALA A 56 22.63 14.81 -2.80
C ALA A 56 22.00 16.20 -2.57
N ASP A 57 22.16 17.12 -3.53
CA ASP A 57 21.57 18.45 -3.47
C ASP A 57 20.03 18.40 -3.43
N LEU A 58 19.43 17.47 -4.20
CA LEU A 58 17.98 17.26 -4.17
C LEU A 58 17.52 16.75 -2.80
N ARG A 59 18.21 15.76 -2.23
CA ARG A 59 17.87 15.21 -0.90
C ARG A 59 17.85 16.26 0.19
N GLU A 60 18.78 17.21 0.17
CA GLU A 60 18.85 18.28 1.17
C GLU A 60 17.74 19.33 1.00
N ARG A 61 17.25 19.53 -0.23
CA ARG A 61 16.29 20.59 -0.59
C ARG A 61 14.84 20.11 -0.64
N VAL A 62 14.59 18.80 -0.67
CA VAL A 62 13.23 18.26 -0.71
C VAL A 62 12.49 18.64 0.57
N ALA A 63 11.32 19.25 0.37
CA ALA A 63 10.39 19.58 1.44
C ALA A 63 8.97 19.18 1.03
N PHE A 64 8.23 18.61 1.97
CA PHE A 64 6.83 18.21 1.77
C PHE A 64 5.91 19.03 2.65
N PHE A 65 4.67 19.22 2.19
CA PHE A 65 3.63 19.78 3.05
C PHE A 65 3.17 18.71 4.04
N ASN A 66 3.39 18.97 5.33
CA ASN A 66 2.96 18.10 6.41
C ASN A 66 1.58 18.53 6.90
N SER A 67 0.57 17.70 6.68
CA SER A 67 -0.81 17.99 7.10
C SER A 67 -0.99 18.12 8.62
N MET A 68 -0.13 17.49 9.43
CA MET A 68 -0.20 17.59 10.90
C MET A 68 0.23 18.97 11.40
N SER A 69 1.31 19.53 10.84
CA SER A 69 1.79 20.88 11.18
C SER A 69 1.21 21.98 10.30
N LYS A 70 0.56 21.60 9.18
CA LYS A 70 0.04 22.50 8.13
C LYS A 70 1.13 23.40 7.53
N SER A 71 2.36 22.91 7.43
CA SER A 71 3.50 23.68 6.91
C SER A 71 4.38 22.84 5.99
N LYS A 72 5.24 23.49 5.20
CA LYS A 72 6.26 22.80 4.40
C LYS A 72 7.47 22.52 5.29
N GLU A 73 7.87 21.26 5.37
CA GLU A 73 8.97 20.80 6.20
C GLU A 73 10.00 20.05 5.36
N PRO A 74 11.31 20.19 5.65
CA PRO A 74 12.36 19.39 5.02
C PRO A 74 12.09 17.90 5.23
N PHE A 75 12.19 17.13 4.15
CA PHE A 75 12.02 15.68 4.24
C PHE A 75 13.25 15.04 4.86
N LYS A 76 13.04 14.31 5.95
CA LYS A 76 14.09 13.55 6.64
C LYS A 76 13.61 12.10 6.79
N PRO A 77 14.25 11.13 6.11
CA PRO A 77 13.92 9.73 6.29
C PRO A 77 14.05 9.30 7.75
N ARG A 78 13.18 8.39 8.20
CA ARG A 78 13.24 7.82 9.55
C ARG A 78 14.59 7.12 9.81
N LEU A 79 15.13 6.46 8.79
CA LEU A 79 16.44 5.79 8.80
C LEU A 79 17.33 6.51 7.79
N PRO A 80 18.41 7.20 8.20
CA PRO A 80 19.24 7.99 7.28
C PRO A 80 19.85 7.18 6.12
N GLU A 81 20.29 5.96 6.42
CA GLU A 81 20.91 5.01 5.47
C GLU A 81 19.94 3.89 5.04
N GLY A 82 18.68 3.94 5.49
CA GLY A 82 17.69 2.88 5.27
C GLY A 82 16.64 3.24 4.21
N PRO A 83 15.77 2.28 3.84
CA PRO A 83 14.70 2.54 2.91
C PRO A 83 13.71 3.57 3.47
N VAL A 84 13.23 4.45 2.60
CA VAL A 84 12.09 5.32 2.87
C VAL A 84 10.83 4.48 2.86
N SER A 85 10.11 4.44 3.98
CA SER A 85 8.79 3.79 4.05
C SER A 85 7.71 4.76 3.59
N MET A 86 6.92 4.36 2.60
CA MET A 86 5.78 5.13 2.11
C MET A 86 4.52 4.28 2.14
N TYR A 87 3.51 4.72 2.89
CA TYR A 87 2.19 4.09 2.94
C TYR A 87 1.14 5.02 2.32
N VAL A 88 0.32 4.48 1.43
CA VAL A 88 -0.82 5.19 0.83
C VAL A 88 -2.06 4.31 1.00
N CYS A 89 -3.13 4.88 1.56
CA CYS A 89 -4.41 4.17 1.69
C CYS A 89 -4.91 3.72 0.31
N GLY A 90 -5.28 2.45 0.20
CA GLY A 90 -5.89 1.91 -1.01
C GLY A 90 -7.39 2.14 -1.09
N VAL A 91 -8.02 1.45 -2.02
CA VAL A 91 -9.47 1.54 -2.28
C VAL A 91 -10.24 0.58 -1.37
N THR A 92 -11.49 0.95 -1.07
CA THR A 92 -12.50 0.00 -0.61
C THR A 92 -13.10 -0.70 -1.82
N VAL A 93 -12.95 -2.02 -1.91
CA VAL A 93 -13.21 -2.82 -3.12
C VAL A 93 -14.67 -3.28 -3.24
N TYR A 94 -15.60 -2.32 -3.23
CA TYR A 94 -17.04 -2.59 -3.42
C TYR A 94 -17.55 -2.21 -4.82
N ASP A 95 -16.77 -1.46 -5.60
CA ASP A 95 -17.12 -1.01 -6.95
C ASP A 95 -15.86 -0.69 -7.79
N TYR A 96 -16.07 -0.35 -9.07
CA TYR A 96 -15.00 0.06 -9.97
C TYR A 96 -14.30 1.35 -9.53
N SER A 97 -13.01 1.45 -9.83
CA SER A 97 -12.26 2.66 -9.56
C SER A 97 -12.63 3.80 -10.50
N HIS A 98 -12.92 4.95 -9.91
CA HIS A 98 -13.20 6.19 -10.65
C HIS A 98 -11.96 7.10 -10.75
N ILE A 99 -12.06 8.18 -11.52
CA ILE A 99 -10.97 9.15 -11.75
C ILE A 99 -10.41 9.77 -10.46
N GLY A 100 -11.21 9.84 -9.39
CA GLY A 100 -10.74 10.30 -8.08
C GLY A 100 -9.63 9.41 -7.50
N HIS A 101 -9.74 8.10 -7.67
CA HIS A 101 -8.71 7.14 -7.26
C HIS A 101 -7.47 7.28 -8.14
N ALA A 102 -7.66 7.36 -9.46
CA ALA A 102 -6.57 7.54 -10.42
C ALA A 102 -5.74 8.79 -10.10
N ARG A 103 -6.39 9.92 -9.79
CA ARG A 103 -5.69 11.16 -9.42
C ARG A 103 -4.75 10.97 -8.23
N VAL A 104 -5.22 10.31 -7.18
CA VAL A 104 -4.42 10.08 -5.97
C VAL A 104 -3.26 9.14 -6.27
N TYR A 105 -3.50 8.03 -6.97
CA TYR A 105 -2.46 7.06 -7.26
C TYR A 105 -1.42 7.57 -8.25
N VAL A 106 -1.80 8.38 -9.24
CA VAL A 106 -0.84 9.05 -10.12
C VAL A 106 0.00 10.07 -9.35
N ALA A 107 -0.59 10.84 -8.43
CA ALA A 107 0.17 11.79 -7.63
C ALA A 107 1.23 11.09 -6.76
N PHE A 108 0.88 9.96 -6.15
CA PHE A 108 1.82 9.17 -5.35
C PHE A 108 2.80 8.34 -6.19
N ASP A 109 2.45 7.94 -7.41
CA ASP A 109 3.40 7.37 -8.37
C ASP A 109 4.47 8.39 -8.77
N VAL A 110 4.07 9.62 -9.08
CA VAL A 110 5.02 10.71 -9.35
C VAL A 110 5.94 10.94 -8.16
N LEU A 111 5.40 10.93 -6.93
CA LEU A 111 6.20 11.04 -5.73
C LEU A 111 7.18 9.86 -5.56
N TYR A 112 6.72 8.62 -5.77
CA TYR A 112 7.55 7.42 -5.73
C TYR A 112 8.71 7.53 -6.73
N ARG A 113 8.41 7.88 -7.97
CA ARG A 113 9.38 8.03 -9.07
C ARG A 113 10.34 9.19 -8.82
N PHE A 114 9.87 10.27 -8.22
CA PHE A 114 10.73 11.38 -7.82
C PHE A 114 11.71 10.98 -6.71
N LEU A 115 11.23 10.31 -5.67
CA LEU A 115 12.08 9.84 -4.57
C LEU A 115 13.11 8.80 -5.04
N THR A 116 12.72 7.88 -5.92
CA THR A 116 13.61 6.83 -6.44
C THR A 116 14.54 7.35 -7.55
N ALA A 117 14.01 7.85 -8.65
CA ALA A 117 14.80 8.20 -9.84
C ALA A 117 15.56 9.53 -9.70
N ALA A 118 14.94 10.55 -9.09
CA ALA A 118 15.56 11.87 -8.97
C ALA A 118 16.39 11.99 -7.67
N CYS A 119 15.87 11.55 -6.53
CA CYS A 119 16.56 11.65 -5.25
C CYS A 119 17.43 10.42 -4.93
N GLY A 120 17.29 9.31 -5.66
CA GLY A 120 18.09 8.10 -5.45
C GLY A 120 17.76 7.32 -4.19
N TYR A 121 16.61 7.56 -3.54
CA TYR A 121 16.21 6.79 -2.35
C TYR A 121 15.79 5.38 -2.73
N ASP A 122 16.10 4.41 -1.87
CA ASP A 122 15.35 3.15 -1.83
C ASP A 122 14.01 3.41 -1.14
N VAL A 123 12.90 3.07 -1.79
CA VAL A 123 11.55 3.37 -1.30
C VAL A 123 10.75 2.09 -1.19
N GLN A 124 10.36 1.75 0.04
CA GLN A 124 9.39 0.68 0.31
C GLN A 124 7.98 1.27 0.25
N TYR A 125 7.31 1.05 -0.88
CA TYR A 125 5.94 1.51 -1.10
C TYR A 125 4.91 0.42 -0.76
N VAL A 126 3.97 0.74 0.13
CA VAL A 126 2.91 -0.17 0.58
C VAL A 126 1.54 0.47 0.37
N ARG A 127 0.60 -0.32 -0.16
CA ARG A 127 -0.81 0.04 -0.34
C ARG A 127 -1.67 -1.15 0.06
N ASN A 128 -2.75 -0.90 0.79
CA ASN A 128 -3.70 -1.93 1.20
C ASN A 128 -4.86 -2.07 0.22
N PHE A 129 -5.70 -3.08 0.41
CA PHE A 129 -7.10 -3.06 -0.01
C PHE A 129 -7.97 -3.10 1.24
N THR A 130 -9.07 -2.37 1.23
CA THR A 130 -10.08 -2.48 2.29
C THR A 130 -11.15 -3.44 1.78
N ASP A 131 -11.05 -4.70 2.20
CA ASP A 131 -11.90 -5.83 1.82
C ASP A 131 -12.99 -6.15 2.86
N ILE A 132 -13.00 -5.44 3.98
CA ILE A 132 -14.03 -5.51 5.02
C ILE A 132 -14.48 -4.09 5.35
N ASP A 133 -15.71 -3.76 4.98
CA ASP A 133 -16.33 -2.44 5.18
C ASP A 133 -17.87 -2.57 5.09
N ASP A 134 -18.62 -1.70 5.78
CA ASP A 134 -20.08 -1.71 5.74
C ASP A 134 -20.63 -1.49 4.32
N LYS A 135 -19.92 -0.72 3.48
CA LYS A 135 -20.28 -0.51 2.08
C LYS A 135 -20.21 -1.78 1.25
N ILE A 136 -19.25 -2.66 1.55
CA ILE A 136 -19.09 -3.96 0.88
C ILE A 136 -20.27 -4.86 1.24
N ILE A 137 -20.62 -4.94 2.53
CA ILE A 137 -21.74 -5.75 3.01
C ILE A 137 -23.05 -5.29 2.35
N ALA A 138 -23.32 -3.98 2.35
CA ALA A 138 -24.53 -3.43 1.74
C ALA A 138 -24.57 -3.70 0.22
N ARG A 139 -23.44 -3.56 -0.48
CA ARG A 139 -23.37 -3.79 -1.92
C ARG A 139 -23.53 -5.26 -2.30
N ALA A 140 -22.92 -6.16 -1.54
CA ALA A 140 -23.04 -7.60 -1.72
C ALA A 140 -24.50 -8.06 -1.54
N GLN A 141 -25.19 -7.55 -0.52
CA GLN A 141 -26.62 -7.82 -0.32
C GLN A 141 -27.49 -7.34 -1.48
N GLN A 142 -27.22 -6.14 -2.02
CA GLN A 142 -27.94 -5.61 -3.19
C GLN A 142 -27.73 -6.45 -4.45
N ALA A 143 -26.51 -6.98 -4.63
CA ALA A 143 -26.15 -7.81 -5.78
C ALA A 143 -26.50 -9.29 -5.61
N GLY A 144 -26.86 -9.73 -4.41
CA GLY A 144 -27.17 -11.13 -4.10
C GLY A 144 -25.95 -12.05 -4.15
N VAL A 145 -24.75 -11.52 -3.86
CA VAL A 145 -23.48 -12.27 -3.88
C VAL A 145 -22.82 -12.27 -2.51
N ASP A 146 -21.85 -13.16 -2.31
CA ASP A 146 -21.04 -13.16 -1.09
C ASP A 146 -20.10 -11.94 -1.06
N PRO A 147 -19.90 -11.28 0.11
CA PRO A 147 -18.97 -10.16 0.23
C PRO A 147 -17.54 -10.47 -0.24
N SER A 148 -17.01 -11.67 0.04
CA SER A 148 -15.67 -12.04 -0.41
C SER A 148 -15.60 -12.23 -1.92
N GLU A 149 -16.65 -12.76 -2.55
CA GLU A 149 -16.74 -12.83 -4.02
C GLU A 149 -16.74 -11.44 -4.65
N LEU A 150 -17.49 -10.49 -4.05
CA LEU A 150 -17.55 -9.11 -4.50
C LEU A 150 -16.16 -8.44 -4.43
N THR A 151 -15.47 -8.57 -3.31
CA THR A 151 -14.15 -7.94 -3.12
C THR A 151 -13.09 -8.55 -4.02
N GLU A 152 -13.04 -9.88 -4.16
CA GLU A 152 -12.12 -10.56 -5.07
C GLU A 152 -12.34 -10.16 -6.53
N ARG A 153 -13.59 -9.93 -6.93
CA ARG A 153 -13.89 -9.38 -8.25
C ARG A 153 -13.27 -8.00 -8.41
N PHE A 154 -13.55 -7.05 -7.51
CA PHE A 154 -13.09 -5.68 -7.68
C PHE A 154 -11.59 -5.48 -7.42
N ILE A 155 -10.95 -6.35 -6.63
CA ILE A 155 -9.48 -6.42 -6.54
C ILE A 155 -8.91 -6.79 -7.92
N ARG A 156 -9.43 -7.83 -8.57
CA ARG A 156 -8.98 -8.23 -9.92
C ARG A 156 -9.18 -7.12 -10.95
N GLU A 157 -10.32 -6.44 -10.93
CA GLU A 157 -10.59 -5.31 -11.83
C GLU A 157 -9.62 -4.13 -11.58
N PHE A 158 -9.24 -3.90 -10.33
CA PHE A 158 -8.27 -2.86 -9.98
C PHE A 158 -6.85 -3.19 -10.48
N GLU A 159 -6.45 -4.46 -10.38
CA GLU A 159 -5.12 -4.94 -10.78
C GLU A 159 -4.98 -5.19 -12.28
N ALA A 160 -6.09 -5.32 -13.02
CA ALA A 160 -6.10 -5.54 -14.46
C ALA A 160 -5.69 -4.30 -15.29
N VAL A 161 -5.48 -3.16 -14.64
CA VAL A 161 -5.10 -1.86 -15.24
C VAL A 161 -3.60 -1.61 -15.08
#